data_AF-A0A1B6LL14-F1
#
_entry.id   AF-A0A1B6LL14-F1
#
_cell.length_a   1.000
_cell.length_b   1.000
_cell.length_c   1.000
_cell.angle_alpha   90.00
_cell.angle_beta   90.00
_cell.angle_gamma   90.00
#
_symmetry.space_group_name_H-M   'P 1'
#
loop_
_entity.id
_entity.type
_entity.pdbx_description
1 polymer ?
#
loop_
_entity_poly.entity_id
_entity_poly.type
_entity_poly.pdbx_seq_one_letter_code
_entity_poly.pdbx_strand_id
1 'polypeptide(L)'
;RLELCAAHLLVQLVHYVQSQYSGVLSIDSTTLWCDSTVTLSWIHTLPYRLKTYVANRVAQIQELIPPSAWRHVSGADNPADCASRGILPSELVHHTHWWHGPSWLQLPSPDWPTSSFSLLDESSLDELKPAPLSVFVAASQPPWDLLTRFSSWTKLLHVMAYLLRFVSHSRRQEHHVGPLSVTEVQAAQRRLFQLVQRESFPDDLVALRNNKTCSIKLQRLASFIDAEGLLRVGGRLKHADLADEVRHPCILPKSHHVVNLLIDHAHLQNLHSGVQLTMSLLAQHVWILSARSVVRSRIFQCLTCFKQRPKLSFPLMGDLPKARITPARPFLSTGIDY
;
A
#
# COMPACT_ATOMS: atom_id res chain seq x y z
N ARG A 1 -8.09 38.04 0.79
CA ARG A 1 -6.80 37.70 1.45
C ARG A 1 -6.16 38.92 2.13
N LEU A 2 -6.10 40.11 1.51
CA LEU A 2 -5.57 41.32 2.15
C LEU A 2 -6.36 41.71 3.41
N GLU A 3 -7.69 41.71 3.33
CA GLU A 3 -8.57 41.95 4.48
C GLU A 3 -8.32 40.98 5.66
N LEU A 4 -8.03 39.71 5.37
CA LEU A 4 -7.65 38.73 6.40
C LEU A 4 -6.30 39.05 7.04
N CYS A 5 -5.35 39.61 6.29
CA CYS A 5 -4.08 40.08 6.85
C CYS A 5 -4.30 41.32 7.73
N ALA A 6 -5.19 42.23 7.34
CA ALA A 6 -5.56 43.38 8.16
C ALA A 6 -6.23 42.93 9.47
N ALA A 7 -7.15 41.97 9.40
CA ALA A 7 -7.76 41.34 10.57
C ALA A 7 -6.72 40.67 11.48
N HIS A 8 -5.76 39.94 10.92
CA HIS A 8 -4.68 39.32 11.69
C HIS A 8 -3.80 40.38 12.39
N LEU A 9 -3.42 41.46 11.69
CA LEU A 9 -2.66 42.56 12.26
C LEU A 9 -3.43 43.27 13.38
N LEU A 10 -4.73 43.50 13.19
CA LEU A 10 -5.60 44.12 14.19
C LEU A 10 -5.60 43.30 15.49
N VAL A 11 -5.73 41.99 15.40
CA VAL A 11 -5.73 41.11 16.58
C VAL A 11 -4.40 41.16 17.32
N GLN A 12 -3.28 41.18 16.60
CA GLN A 12 -1.94 41.35 17.19
C GLN A 12 -1.81 42.69 17.91
N LEU A 13 -2.31 43.77 17.30
CA LEU A 13 -2.30 45.10 17.91
C LEU A 13 -3.17 45.15 19.16
N VAL A 14 -4.39 44.60 19.11
CA VAL A 14 -5.30 44.53 20.26
C VAL A 14 -4.66 43.76 21.40
N HIS A 15 -4.09 42.58 21.12
CA HIS A 15 -3.39 41.79 22.13
C HIS A 15 -2.22 42.55 22.74
N TYR A 16 -1.42 43.24 21.91
CA TYR A 16 -0.32 44.08 22.37
C TYR A 16 -0.82 45.18 23.32
N VAL A 17 -1.82 45.97 22.90
CA VAL A 17 -2.40 47.05 23.73
C VAL A 17 -2.96 46.50 25.04
N GLN A 18 -3.75 45.44 25.00
CA GLN A 18 -4.30 44.82 26.22
C GLN A 18 -3.18 44.37 27.16
N SER A 19 -2.11 43.77 26.64
CA SER A 19 -0.98 43.32 27.46
C SER A 19 -0.25 44.49 28.15
N GLN A 20 0.04 45.57 27.42
CA GLN A 20 0.79 46.72 27.93
C GLN A 20 -0.01 47.53 28.95
N TYR A 21 -1.32 47.66 28.74
CA TYR A 21 -2.17 48.48 29.60
C TYR A 21 -2.91 47.70 30.70
N SER A 22 -2.75 46.37 30.77
CA SER A 22 -3.41 45.50 31.76
C SER A 22 -3.21 45.92 33.22
N GLY A 23 -2.08 46.56 33.55
CA GLY A 23 -1.78 47.07 34.89
C GLY A 23 -2.33 48.48 35.20
N VAL A 24 -2.86 49.19 34.20
CA VAL A 24 -3.28 50.59 34.30
C VAL A 24 -4.76 50.77 33.99
N LEU A 25 -5.32 49.96 33.09
CA LEU A 25 -6.70 50.05 32.64
C LEU A 25 -7.41 48.70 32.78
N SER A 26 -8.62 48.72 33.34
CA SER A 26 -9.54 47.58 33.28
C SER A 26 -10.31 47.63 31.96
N ILE A 27 -10.11 46.64 31.10
CA ILE A 27 -10.83 46.52 29.83
C ILE A 27 -11.94 45.49 30.03
N ASP A 28 -13.18 45.98 30.16
CA ASP A 28 -14.32 45.11 30.45
C ASP A 28 -14.74 44.26 29.25
N SER A 29 -14.56 44.76 28.03
CA SER A 29 -14.91 44.05 26.80
C SER A 29 -14.10 44.53 25.59
N THR A 30 -14.04 43.71 24.54
CA THR A 30 -13.35 44.03 23.30
C THR A 30 -14.20 43.55 22.12
N THR A 31 -14.51 44.47 21.21
CA THR A 31 -15.31 44.20 20.01
C THR A 31 -14.54 44.67 18.79
N LEU A 32 -14.45 43.83 17.75
CA LEU A 32 -13.73 44.10 16.52
C LEU A 32 -14.73 44.22 15.37
N TRP A 33 -14.51 45.17 14.47
CA TRP A 33 -15.40 45.44 13.35
C TRP A 33 -14.68 45.20 12.03
N CYS A 34 -15.34 44.53 11.10
CA CYS A 34 -14.83 44.25 9.75
C CYS A 34 -15.96 44.43 8.73
N ASP A 35 -15.67 45.06 7.61
CA ASP A 35 -16.61 45.25 6.48
C ASP A 35 -16.56 44.12 5.46
N SER A 36 -15.54 43.27 5.52
CA SER A 36 -15.39 42.10 4.67
C SER A 36 -16.15 40.90 5.24
N THR A 37 -17.37 40.67 4.74
CA THR A 37 -18.17 39.47 5.04
C THR A 37 -17.46 38.16 4.71
N VAL A 38 -16.60 38.15 3.68
CA VAL A 38 -15.74 37.01 3.31
C VAL A 38 -14.71 36.74 4.40
N THR A 39 -14.05 37.77 4.91
CA THR A 39 -13.05 37.64 5.98
C THR A 39 -13.70 37.18 7.28
N LEU A 40 -14.86 37.75 7.62
CA LEU A 40 -15.66 37.29 8.76
C LEU A 40 -16.07 35.83 8.59
N SER A 41 -16.55 35.43 7.42
CA SER A 41 -16.89 34.02 7.14
C SER A 41 -15.70 33.09 7.35
N TRP A 42 -14.49 33.47 6.93
CA TRP A 42 -13.27 32.70 7.22
C TRP A 42 -12.94 32.65 8.71
N ILE A 43 -13.05 33.76 9.44
CA ILE A 43 -12.79 33.82 10.90
C ILE A 43 -13.77 32.94 11.68
N HIS A 44 -15.00 32.79 11.20
CA HIS A 44 -16.00 31.90 11.80
C HIS A 44 -15.91 30.44 11.33
N THR A 45 -15.04 30.14 10.38
CA THR A 45 -14.82 28.77 9.89
C THR A 45 -13.70 28.07 10.66
N LEU A 46 -13.82 26.77 10.90
CA LEU A 46 -12.77 25.99 11.56
C LEU A 46 -11.49 25.92 10.67
N PRO A 47 -10.29 26.23 11.21
CA PRO A 47 -9.07 26.36 10.41
C PRO A 47 -8.74 25.13 9.54
N TYR A 48 -9.01 23.92 10.04
CA TYR A 48 -8.69 22.69 9.31
C TYR A 48 -9.46 22.55 7.99
N ARG A 49 -10.63 23.19 7.86
CA ARG A 49 -11.45 23.19 6.64
C ARG A 49 -10.91 24.15 5.56
N LEU A 50 -10.05 25.09 5.92
CA LEU A 50 -9.53 26.12 5.02
C LEU A 50 -8.19 25.69 4.40
N LYS A 51 -7.86 26.20 3.22
CA LYS A 51 -6.55 26.05 2.58
C LYS A 51 -5.46 26.68 3.44
N THR A 52 -4.25 26.14 3.38
CA THR A 52 -3.15 26.38 4.33
C THR A 52 -2.89 27.86 4.65
N TYR A 53 -2.89 28.73 3.64
CA TYR A 53 -2.61 30.16 3.84
C TYR A 53 -3.67 30.86 4.72
N VAL A 54 -4.95 30.56 4.46
CA VAL A 54 -6.09 31.13 5.20
C VAL A 54 -6.21 30.44 6.56
N ALA A 55 -6.07 29.11 6.60
CA ALA A 55 -6.11 28.31 7.82
C ALA A 55 -5.15 28.81 8.90
N ASN A 56 -3.88 29.06 8.54
CA ASN A 56 -2.87 29.48 9.50
C ASN A 56 -3.20 30.84 10.13
N ARG A 57 -3.71 31.80 9.33
CA ARG A 57 -4.09 33.13 9.81
C ARG A 57 -5.36 33.09 10.66
N VAL A 58 -6.35 32.31 10.23
CA VAL A 58 -7.58 32.12 11.00
C VAL A 58 -7.28 31.45 12.34
N ALA A 59 -6.37 30.48 12.39
CA ALA A 59 -5.93 29.86 13.65
C ALA A 59 -5.31 30.89 14.60
N GLN A 60 -4.39 31.73 14.12
CA GLN A 60 -3.77 32.78 14.92
C GLN A 60 -4.77 33.83 15.41
N ILE A 61 -5.73 34.22 14.55
CA ILE A 61 -6.81 35.13 14.93
C ILE A 61 -7.66 34.53 16.05
N GLN A 62 -8.11 33.28 15.88
CA GLN A 62 -8.99 32.58 16.81
C GLN A 62 -8.30 32.26 18.16
N GLU A 63 -6.98 32.09 18.16
CA GLU A 63 -6.18 31.86 19.37
C GLU A 63 -6.12 33.09 20.27
N LEU A 64 -6.02 34.28 19.67
CA LEU A 64 -5.90 35.54 20.41
C LEU A 64 -7.26 36.16 20.75
N ILE A 65 -8.25 36.06 19.85
CA ILE A 65 -9.56 36.69 20.02
C ILE A 65 -10.66 35.73 19.53
N PRO A 66 -11.69 35.44 20.36
CA PRO A 66 -12.74 34.52 19.97
C PRO A 66 -13.55 35.09 18.78
N PRO A 67 -14.03 34.24 17.85
CA PRO A 67 -14.88 34.66 16.73
C PRO A 67 -16.11 35.48 17.17
N SER A 68 -16.65 35.23 18.36
CA SER A 68 -17.81 35.96 18.90
C SER A 68 -17.55 37.44 19.17
N ALA A 69 -16.29 37.89 19.25
CA ALA A 69 -15.93 39.29 19.42
C ALA A 69 -15.97 40.09 18.10
N TRP A 70 -16.10 39.41 16.96
CA TRP A 70 -16.12 40.03 15.64
C TRP A 70 -17.55 40.40 15.22
N ARG A 71 -17.69 41.60 14.66
CA ARG A 71 -18.93 42.13 14.10
C ARG A 71 -18.69 42.70 12.70
N HIS A 72 -19.72 42.63 11.88
CA HIS A 72 -19.79 43.28 10.59
C HIS A 72 -20.14 44.77 10.74
N VAL A 73 -19.37 45.63 10.07
CA VAL A 73 -19.71 47.05 9.85
C VAL A 73 -19.91 47.29 8.35
N SER A 74 -20.83 48.16 7.96
CA SER A 74 -20.96 48.50 6.54
C SER A 74 -19.71 49.25 6.06
N GLY A 75 -19.28 49.07 4.81
CA GLY A 75 -18.14 49.83 4.27
C GLY A 75 -18.37 51.35 4.30
N ALA A 76 -19.63 51.81 4.28
CA ALA A 76 -19.96 53.23 4.40
C ALA A 76 -19.76 53.77 5.83
N ASP A 77 -19.85 52.90 6.84
CA ASP A 77 -19.68 53.22 8.26
C ASP A 77 -18.28 52.86 8.80
N ASN A 78 -17.39 52.36 7.93
CA ASN A 78 -16.05 51.92 8.31
C ASN A 78 -15.07 53.11 8.28
N PRO A 79 -14.63 53.66 9.43
CA PRO A 79 -13.71 54.80 9.43
C PRO A 79 -12.33 54.43 8.86
N ALA A 80 -11.93 53.16 8.87
CA ALA A 80 -10.66 52.73 8.30
C ALA A 80 -10.57 52.98 6.77
N ASP A 81 -11.72 53.09 6.09
CA ASP A 81 -11.76 53.38 4.65
C ASP A 81 -11.22 54.77 4.32
N CYS A 82 -11.32 55.75 5.23
CA CYS A 82 -10.76 57.07 5.02
C CYS A 82 -9.23 57.02 4.88
N ALA A 83 -8.56 56.15 5.64
CA ALA A 83 -7.12 55.97 5.57
C ALA A 83 -6.70 55.08 4.40
N SER A 84 -7.49 54.05 4.06
CA SER A 84 -7.15 53.10 2.99
C SER A 84 -7.39 53.69 1.58
N ARG A 85 -8.45 54.49 1.40
CA ARG A 85 -8.80 55.16 0.13
C ARG A 85 -8.13 56.50 -0.07
N GLY A 86 -7.59 57.07 1.01
CA GLY A 86 -6.91 58.36 1.02
C GLY A 86 -7.85 59.53 1.28
N ILE A 87 -7.38 60.47 2.10
CA ILE A 87 -8.06 61.71 2.46
C ILE A 87 -7.02 62.84 2.53
N LEU A 88 -7.37 64.04 2.06
CA LEU A 88 -6.45 65.18 2.12
C LEU A 88 -6.27 65.63 3.58
N PRO A 89 -5.06 66.04 4.01
CA PRO A 89 -4.83 66.49 5.38
C PRO A 89 -5.79 67.61 5.82
N SER A 90 -6.13 68.54 4.91
CA SER A 90 -7.08 69.62 5.17
C SER A 90 -8.50 69.13 5.43
N GLU A 91 -8.91 68.03 4.81
CA GLU A 91 -10.23 67.43 4.98
C GLU A 91 -10.28 66.56 6.24
N LEU A 92 -9.18 65.85 6.54
CA LEU A 92 -9.03 64.99 7.71
C LEU A 92 -9.25 65.77 9.02
N VAL A 93 -8.76 67.01 9.11
CA VAL A 93 -8.92 67.86 10.31
C VAL A 93 -10.39 68.01 10.70
N HIS A 94 -11.30 68.07 9.73
CA HIS A 94 -12.73 68.26 9.95
C HIS A 94 -13.55 66.98 9.69
N HIS A 95 -12.91 65.84 9.47
CA HIS A 95 -13.58 64.60 9.09
C HIS A 95 -14.21 63.91 10.30
N THR A 96 -15.46 64.28 10.60
CA THR A 96 -16.20 63.82 11.78
C THR A 96 -16.22 62.29 11.90
N HIS A 97 -16.42 61.59 10.80
CA HIS A 97 -16.54 60.12 10.78
C HIS A 97 -15.22 59.40 11.15
N TRP A 98 -14.05 60.00 10.88
CA TRP A 98 -12.75 59.43 11.26
C TRP A 98 -12.51 59.57 12.77
N TRP A 99 -12.80 60.76 13.29
CA TRP A 99 -12.50 61.10 14.69
C TRP A 99 -13.53 60.55 15.69
N HIS A 100 -14.80 60.46 15.28
CA HIS A 100 -15.89 60.07 16.18
C HIS A 100 -16.48 58.69 15.86
N GLY A 101 -16.08 58.10 14.73
CA GLY A 101 -16.71 56.89 14.21
C GLY A 101 -18.16 57.12 13.76
N PRO A 102 -18.88 56.04 13.46
CA PRO A 102 -20.31 56.10 13.19
C PRO A 102 -21.11 56.44 14.45
N SER A 103 -22.23 57.16 14.30
CA SER A 103 -23.04 57.66 15.42
C SER A 103 -23.54 56.56 16.35
N TRP A 104 -23.84 55.38 15.82
CA TRP A 104 -24.29 54.24 16.62
C TRP A 104 -23.21 53.67 17.56
N LEU A 105 -21.92 53.90 17.29
CA LEU A 105 -20.84 53.42 18.16
C LEU A 105 -20.78 54.19 19.50
N GLN A 106 -21.38 55.39 19.54
CA GLN A 106 -21.53 56.20 20.75
C GLN A 106 -22.70 55.75 21.63
N LEU A 107 -23.59 54.89 21.10
CA LEU A 107 -24.69 54.31 21.86
C LEU A 107 -24.20 53.14 22.72
N PRO A 108 -24.95 52.75 23.77
CA PRO A 108 -24.68 51.53 24.53
C PRO A 108 -24.66 50.27 23.64
N SER A 109 -23.86 49.27 24.01
CA SER A 109 -23.69 48.02 23.24
C SER A 109 -24.99 47.31 22.79
N PRO A 110 -26.08 47.29 23.59
CA PRO A 110 -27.37 46.72 23.16
C PRO A 110 -28.02 47.43 21.97
N ASP A 111 -27.73 48.72 21.79
CA ASP A 111 -28.31 49.57 20.75
C ASP A 111 -27.45 49.60 19.47
N TRP A 112 -26.34 48.86 19.45
CA TRP A 112 -25.53 48.70 18.26
C TRP A 112 -26.28 47.88 17.19
N PRO A 113 -26.01 48.12 15.90
CA PRO A 113 -26.63 47.37 14.83
C PRO A 113 -26.40 45.86 15.03
N THR A 114 -27.48 45.09 14.93
CA THR A 114 -27.40 43.63 15.00
C THR A 114 -26.58 43.14 13.81
N SER A 115 -25.49 42.45 14.10
CA SER A 115 -24.61 41.93 13.07
C SER A 115 -25.24 40.70 12.41
N SER A 116 -26.16 40.92 11.48
CA SER A 116 -26.72 39.85 10.65
C SER A 116 -25.89 39.74 9.37
N PHE A 117 -24.70 39.16 9.46
CA PHE A 117 -24.05 38.64 8.25
C PHE A 117 -24.38 37.16 8.16
N SER A 118 -24.93 36.73 7.03
CA SER A 118 -25.06 35.31 6.75
C SER A 118 -23.67 34.76 6.49
N LEU A 119 -23.29 33.70 7.21
CA LEU A 119 -22.11 32.93 6.84
C LEU A 119 -22.30 32.48 5.40
N LEU A 120 -21.31 32.79 4.55
CA LEU A 120 -21.35 32.37 3.15
C LEU A 120 -21.45 30.85 3.07
N ASP A 121 -22.32 30.34 2.18
CA ASP A 121 -22.47 28.91 1.95
C ASP A 121 -21.11 28.27 1.64
N GLU A 122 -20.85 27.08 2.18
CA GLU A 122 -19.58 26.37 2.01
C GLU A 122 -19.20 26.15 0.53
N SER A 123 -20.15 26.22 -0.41
CA SER A 123 -19.87 26.15 -1.86
C SER A 123 -19.33 27.45 -2.47
N SER A 124 -19.41 28.57 -1.76
CA SER A 124 -19.06 29.91 -2.26
C SER A 124 -17.73 30.45 -1.74
N LEU A 125 -17.07 29.73 -0.82
CA LEU A 125 -15.73 30.05 -0.33
C LEU A 125 -14.68 29.23 -1.10
N ASP A 126 -14.08 29.82 -2.14
CA ASP A 126 -13.01 29.22 -2.96
C ASP A 126 -11.80 28.70 -2.16
N GLU A 127 -11.67 29.11 -0.89
CA GLU A 127 -10.57 28.76 0.01
C GLU A 127 -10.87 27.58 0.93
N LEU A 128 -12.02 26.92 0.80
CA LEU A 128 -12.26 25.65 1.47
C LEU A 128 -11.42 24.55 0.82
N LYS A 129 -10.88 23.65 1.65
CA LYS A 129 -10.34 22.39 1.14
C LYS A 129 -11.50 21.62 0.52
N PRO A 130 -11.30 20.95 -0.63
CA PRO A 130 -12.31 20.04 -1.15
C PRO A 130 -12.65 19.05 -0.05
N ALA A 131 -13.95 18.92 0.26
CA ALA A 131 -14.41 17.89 1.18
C ALA A 131 -13.84 16.54 0.69
N PRO A 132 -13.30 15.69 1.57
CA PRO A 132 -12.90 14.36 1.16
C PRO A 132 -14.15 13.65 0.66
N LEU A 133 -14.28 13.53 -0.66
CA LEU A 133 -15.20 12.62 -1.30
C LEU A 133 -14.78 11.23 -0.83
N SER A 134 -15.45 10.74 0.22
CA SER A 134 -15.32 9.38 0.68
C SER A 134 -15.99 8.48 -0.36
N VAL A 135 -15.27 8.19 -1.43
CA VAL A 135 -15.62 7.11 -2.34
C VAL A 135 -15.34 5.82 -1.57
N PHE A 136 -16.39 5.07 -1.25
CA PHE A 136 -16.25 3.67 -0.88
C PHE A 136 -15.78 2.92 -2.12
N VAL A 137 -14.47 2.93 -2.37
CA VAL A 137 -13.84 1.92 -3.20
C VAL A 137 -13.90 0.65 -2.37
N ALA A 138 -14.62 -0.36 -2.83
CA ALA A 138 -14.42 -1.73 -2.38
C ALA A 138 -13.00 -2.14 -2.78
N ALA A 139 -12.01 -1.68 -2.03
CA ALA A 139 -10.65 -2.16 -2.14
C ALA A 139 -10.75 -3.65 -1.83
N SER A 140 -10.52 -4.48 -2.85
CA SER A 140 -10.21 -5.88 -2.61
C SER A 140 -9.14 -5.90 -1.53
N GLN A 141 -9.38 -6.67 -0.48
CA GLN A 141 -8.36 -7.00 0.51
C GLN A 141 -7.04 -7.23 -0.24
N PRO A 142 -5.88 -6.75 0.26
CA PRO A 142 -4.60 -7.07 -0.37
C PRO A 142 -4.58 -8.58 -0.61
N PRO A 143 -4.22 -9.03 -1.83
CA PRO A 143 -4.31 -10.44 -2.18
C PRO A 143 -3.56 -11.24 -1.11
N TRP A 144 -4.26 -12.20 -0.51
CA TRP A 144 -3.73 -13.11 0.49
C TRP A 144 -2.35 -13.61 0.05
N ASP A 145 -1.29 -13.17 0.73
CA ASP A 145 0.11 -13.36 0.30
C ASP A 145 0.76 -14.61 0.90
N LEU A 146 0.00 -15.43 1.62
CA LEU A 146 0.51 -16.64 2.28
C LEU A 146 1.28 -17.53 1.30
N LEU A 147 0.85 -17.62 0.03
CA LEU A 147 1.47 -18.49 -0.96
C LEU A 147 2.89 -18.04 -1.34
N THR A 148 3.28 -16.79 -1.10
CA THR A 148 4.61 -16.23 -1.45
C THR A 148 5.51 -16.00 -0.24
N ARG A 149 4.96 -16.04 0.99
CA ARG A 149 5.68 -15.74 2.24
C ARG A 149 6.66 -16.81 2.74
N PHE A 150 6.64 -18.01 2.17
CA PHE A 150 7.42 -19.14 2.67
C PHE A 150 8.51 -19.57 1.71
N SER A 151 9.66 -19.98 2.24
CA SER A 151 10.77 -20.57 1.48
C SER A 151 10.83 -22.10 1.59
N SER A 152 9.90 -22.72 2.33
CA SER A 152 9.86 -24.17 2.54
C SER A 152 8.44 -24.71 2.30
N TRP A 153 8.35 -25.77 1.48
CA TRP A 153 7.11 -26.50 1.23
C TRP A 153 6.50 -27.06 2.51
N THR A 154 7.30 -27.71 3.36
CA THR A 154 6.80 -28.32 4.60
C THR A 154 6.25 -27.27 5.57
N LYS A 155 6.92 -26.11 5.66
CA LYS A 155 6.45 -25.00 6.50
C LYS A 155 5.13 -24.42 5.97
N LEU A 156 5.04 -24.16 4.66
CA LEU A 156 3.80 -23.70 4.02
C LEU A 156 2.65 -24.69 4.24
N LEU A 157 2.93 -25.99 4.06
CA LEU A 157 1.95 -27.06 4.22
C LEU A 157 1.43 -27.15 5.65
N HIS A 158 2.31 -27.14 6.65
CA HIS A 158 1.90 -27.16 8.06
C HIS A 158 1.14 -25.90 8.46
N VAL A 159 1.57 -24.71 8.01
CA VAL A 159 0.83 -23.48 8.29
C VAL A 159 -0.58 -23.53 7.68
N MET A 160 -0.72 -24.00 6.44
CA MET A 160 -2.04 -24.18 5.84
C MET A 160 -2.88 -25.19 6.64
N ALA A 161 -2.29 -26.29 7.12
CA ALA A 161 -3.00 -27.28 7.93
C ALA A 161 -3.51 -26.68 9.25
N TYR A 162 -2.68 -25.91 9.96
CA TYR A 162 -3.11 -25.20 11.17
C TYR A 162 -4.17 -24.14 10.90
N LEU A 163 -4.10 -23.42 9.77
CA LEU A 163 -5.14 -22.48 9.37
C LEU A 163 -6.48 -23.19 9.13
N LEU A 164 -6.47 -24.34 8.44
CA LEU A 164 -7.67 -25.14 8.23
C LEU A 164 -8.24 -25.68 9.54
N ARG A 165 -7.38 -26.15 10.46
CA ARG A 165 -7.78 -26.57 11.81
C ARG A 165 -8.41 -25.42 12.60
N PHE A 166 -7.81 -24.24 12.56
CA PHE A 166 -8.37 -23.06 13.22
C PHE A 166 -9.76 -22.71 12.66
N VAL A 167 -9.94 -22.81 11.34
CA VAL A 167 -11.25 -22.58 10.70
C VAL A 167 -12.27 -23.63 11.13
N SER A 168 -11.91 -24.92 11.22
CA SER A 168 -12.85 -25.97 11.67
C SER A 168 -13.23 -25.81 13.14
N HIS A 169 -12.28 -25.42 14.00
CA HIS A 169 -12.52 -25.07 15.41
C HIS A 169 -13.47 -23.88 15.53
N SER A 170 -13.20 -22.80 14.79
CA SER A 170 -14.02 -21.57 14.81
C SER A 170 -15.45 -21.82 14.34
N ARG A 171 -15.65 -22.82 13.45
CA ARG A 171 -16.97 -23.24 12.96
C ARG A 171 -17.63 -24.31 13.82
N ARG A 172 -17.02 -24.69 14.96
CA ARG A 172 -17.51 -25.74 15.88
C ARG A 172 -17.77 -27.08 15.19
N GLN A 173 -17.05 -27.39 14.12
CA GLN A 173 -17.24 -28.64 13.38
C GLN A 173 -16.50 -29.81 14.00
N GLU A 174 -15.24 -29.62 14.37
CA GLU A 174 -14.38 -30.66 14.94
C GLU A 174 -13.42 -30.03 15.94
N HIS A 175 -13.00 -30.79 16.97
CA HIS A 175 -12.10 -30.29 18.01
C HIS A 175 -10.81 -31.14 18.06
N HIS A 176 -9.93 -30.92 17.08
CA HIS A 176 -8.61 -31.57 17.02
C HIS A 176 -7.61 -30.95 18.01
N VAL A 177 -6.97 -31.77 18.83
CA VAL A 177 -5.94 -31.38 19.81
C VAL A 177 -4.69 -32.23 19.59
N GLY A 178 -3.49 -31.63 19.65
CA GLY A 178 -2.21 -32.32 19.47
C GLY A 178 -1.55 -32.10 18.10
N PRO A 179 -0.60 -32.98 17.69
CA PRO A 179 0.11 -32.89 16.42
C PRO A 179 -0.80 -32.89 15.18
N LEU A 180 -0.27 -32.49 14.02
CA LEU A 180 -1.01 -32.57 12.75
C LEU A 180 -1.17 -34.04 12.32
N SER A 181 -2.40 -34.42 12.00
CA SER A 181 -2.71 -35.73 11.41
C SER A 181 -2.39 -35.76 9.91
N VAL A 182 -2.19 -36.96 9.35
CA VAL A 182 -1.94 -37.15 7.91
C VAL A 182 -3.10 -36.60 7.07
N THR A 183 -4.34 -36.78 7.53
CA THR A 183 -5.55 -36.30 6.86
C THR A 183 -5.59 -34.77 6.78
N GLU A 184 -5.18 -34.06 7.84
CA GLU A 184 -5.08 -32.60 7.84
C GLU A 184 -4.00 -32.09 6.89
N VAL A 185 -2.84 -32.76 6.86
CA VAL A 185 -1.75 -32.43 5.94
C VAL A 185 -2.18 -32.63 4.49
N GLN A 186 -2.87 -33.75 4.18
CA GLN A 186 -3.43 -33.99 2.85
C GLN A 186 -4.50 -32.96 2.48
N ALA A 187 -5.38 -32.58 3.41
CA ALA A 187 -6.38 -31.54 3.18
C ALA A 187 -5.72 -30.18 2.91
N ALA A 188 -4.65 -29.85 3.63
CA ALA A 188 -3.86 -28.64 3.42
C ALA A 188 -3.19 -28.63 2.04
N GLN A 189 -2.59 -29.76 1.62
CA GLN A 189 -2.00 -29.91 0.29
C GLN A 189 -3.05 -29.69 -0.80
N ARG A 190 -4.20 -30.36 -0.70
CA ARG A 190 -5.32 -30.18 -1.64
C ARG A 190 -5.76 -28.72 -1.69
N ARG A 191 -5.89 -28.07 -0.52
CA ARG A 191 -6.28 -26.66 -0.46
C ARG A 191 -5.27 -25.74 -1.13
N LEU A 192 -3.98 -25.96 -0.92
CA LEU A 192 -2.91 -25.21 -1.60
C LEU A 192 -3.01 -25.37 -3.11
N PHE A 193 -3.19 -26.59 -3.61
CA PHE A 193 -3.34 -26.83 -5.05
C PHE A 193 -4.58 -26.15 -5.63
N GLN A 194 -5.72 -26.17 -4.93
CA GLN A 194 -6.91 -25.43 -5.34
C GLN A 194 -6.64 -23.92 -5.44
N LEU A 195 -5.90 -23.33 -4.50
CA LEU A 195 -5.56 -21.90 -4.53
C LEU A 195 -4.66 -21.58 -5.73
N VAL A 196 -3.59 -22.36 -5.92
CA VAL A 196 -2.67 -22.22 -7.06
C VAL A 196 -3.43 -22.31 -8.40
N GLN A 197 -4.36 -23.26 -8.51
CA GLN A 197 -5.16 -23.43 -9.73
C GLN A 197 -6.15 -22.28 -9.93
N ARG A 198 -6.76 -21.75 -8.87
CA ARG A 198 -7.65 -20.58 -8.96
C ARG A 198 -6.91 -19.33 -9.42
N GLU A 199 -5.68 -19.14 -8.95
CA GLU A 199 -4.84 -18.00 -9.36
C GLU A 199 -4.31 -18.15 -10.78
N SER A 200 -4.00 -19.38 -11.21
CA SER A 200 -3.31 -19.61 -12.49
C SER A 200 -4.22 -20.00 -13.66
N PHE A 201 -5.40 -20.55 -13.39
CA PHE A 201 -6.34 -21.07 -14.38
C PHE A 201 -7.79 -20.60 -14.11
N PRO A 202 -8.06 -19.31 -13.85
CA PRO A 202 -9.39 -18.84 -13.48
C PRO A 202 -10.43 -19.12 -14.59
N ASP A 203 -10.11 -18.76 -15.83
CA ASP A 203 -11.02 -18.93 -16.97
C ASP A 203 -11.28 -20.40 -17.30
N ASP A 204 -10.23 -21.23 -17.23
CA ASP A 204 -10.33 -22.66 -17.50
C ASP A 204 -11.20 -23.38 -16.47
N LEU A 205 -11.07 -23.02 -15.19
CA LEU A 205 -11.92 -23.56 -14.12
C LEU A 205 -13.38 -23.18 -14.32
N VAL A 206 -13.66 -21.93 -14.73
CA VAL A 206 -15.03 -21.47 -15.03
C VAL A 206 -15.57 -22.18 -16.27
N ALA A 207 -14.77 -22.35 -17.32
CA ALA A 207 -15.17 -23.05 -18.52
C ALA A 207 -15.54 -24.51 -18.23
N LEU A 208 -14.67 -25.24 -17.53
CA LEU A 208 -14.90 -26.66 -17.21
C LEU A 208 -16.11 -26.88 -16.29
N ARG A 209 -16.34 -25.99 -15.32
CA ARG A 209 -17.56 -26.06 -14.46
C ARG A 209 -18.85 -25.86 -15.25
N ASN A 210 -18.80 -25.07 -16.31
CA ASN A 210 -19.94 -24.79 -17.18
C ASN A 210 -20.03 -25.75 -18.38
N ASN A 211 -19.28 -26.86 -18.38
CA ASN A 211 -19.18 -27.81 -19.49
C ASN A 211 -18.78 -27.14 -20.83
N LYS A 212 -17.99 -26.06 -20.77
CA LYS A 212 -17.42 -25.36 -21.92
C LYS A 212 -15.99 -25.82 -22.16
N THR A 213 -15.51 -25.59 -23.37
CA THR A 213 -14.15 -25.93 -23.78
C THR A 213 -13.12 -25.05 -23.06
N CYS A 214 -12.14 -25.67 -22.39
CA CYS A 214 -11.01 -24.96 -21.75
C CYS A 214 -9.93 -24.56 -22.75
N SER A 215 -8.82 -23.99 -22.29
CA SER A 215 -7.67 -23.64 -23.12
C SER A 215 -7.07 -24.85 -23.85
N ILE A 216 -6.57 -24.65 -25.08
CA ILE A 216 -5.98 -25.70 -25.93
C ILE A 216 -4.92 -26.54 -25.18
N LYS A 217 -4.13 -25.92 -24.31
CA LYS A 217 -3.09 -26.61 -23.51
C LYS A 217 -3.68 -27.65 -22.56
N LEU A 218 -4.80 -27.34 -21.93
CA LEU A 218 -5.49 -28.22 -20.99
C LEU A 218 -6.39 -29.24 -21.70
N GLN A 219 -6.98 -28.85 -22.85
CA GLN A 219 -7.73 -29.78 -23.71
C GLN A 219 -6.88 -30.98 -24.14
N ARG A 220 -5.61 -30.74 -24.52
CA ARG A 220 -4.65 -31.81 -24.89
C ARG A 220 -4.37 -32.80 -23.76
N LEU A 221 -4.63 -32.41 -22.52
CA LEU A 221 -4.50 -33.24 -21.32
C LEU A 221 -5.82 -33.89 -20.91
N ALA A 222 -6.87 -33.78 -21.74
CA ALA A 222 -8.23 -34.22 -21.42
C ALA A 222 -8.66 -33.81 -20.00
N SER A 223 -8.34 -32.58 -19.61
CA SER A 223 -8.45 -32.11 -18.23
C SER A 223 -9.89 -32.09 -17.72
N PHE A 224 -10.10 -32.47 -16.47
CA PHE A 224 -11.40 -32.42 -15.81
C PHE A 224 -11.25 -31.95 -14.35
N ILE A 225 -12.37 -31.61 -13.71
CA ILE A 225 -12.42 -31.25 -12.29
C ILE A 225 -12.93 -32.46 -11.50
N ASP A 226 -12.19 -32.87 -10.46
CA ASP A 226 -12.58 -33.98 -9.58
C ASP A 226 -13.69 -33.59 -8.60
N ALA A 227 -14.15 -34.56 -7.80
CA ALA A 227 -15.18 -34.34 -6.78
C ALA A 227 -14.72 -33.32 -5.70
N GLU A 228 -13.41 -33.24 -5.48
CA GLU A 228 -12.76 -32.34 -4.55
C GLU A 228 -12.49 -30.94 -5.15
N GLY A 229 -12.87 -30.68 -6.40
CA GLY A 229 -12.73 -29.39 -7.07
C GLY A 229 -11.32 -29.03 -7.56
N LEU A 230 -10.43 -30.01 -7.72
CA LEU A 230 -9.10 -29.89 -8.31
C LEU A 230 -9.12 -30.19 -9.81
N LEU A 231 -8.37 -29.39 -10.57
CA LEU A 231 -8.10 -29.65 -11.98
C LEU A 231 -7.08 -30.77 -12.14
N ARG A 232 -7.47 -31.87 -12.80
CA ARG A 232 -6.66 -33.07 -13.00
C ARG A 232 -6.47 -33.40 -14.47
N VAL A 233 -5.40 -34.15 -14.75
CA VAL A 233 -5.16 -34.75 -16.06
C VAL A 233 -6.14 -35.91 -16.26
N GLY A 234 -6.84 -35.91 -17.38
CA GLY A 234 -7.56 -37.08 -17.86
C GLY A 234 -6.69 -37.92 -18.79
N GLY A 235 -7.11 -39.15 -19.07
CA GLY A 235 -6.47 -39.91 -20.15
C GLY A 235 -6.52 -41.42 -20.03
N ARG A 236 -5.45 -42.04 -20.54
CA ARG A 236 -5.39 -43.45 -20.92
C ARG A 236 -5.23 -44.43 -19.75
N LEU A 237 -4.93 -43.92 -18.55
CA LEU A 237 -4.71 -44.74 -17.35
C LEU A 237 -6.00 -44.94 -16.53
N LYS A 238 -7.17 -44.60 -17.08
CA LYS A 238 -8.47 -44.71 -16.39
C LYS A 238 -8.76 -46.11 -15.85
N HIS A 239 -8.31 -47.16 -16.54
CA HIS A 239 -8.52 -48.57 -16.16
C HIS A 239 -7.29 -49.22 -15.52
N ALA A 240 -6.23 -48.46 -15.22
CA ALA A 240 -5.06 -49.00 -14.55
C ALA A 240 -5.35 -49.32 -13.08
N ASP A 241 -4.75 -50.38 -12.57
CA ASP A 241 -4.77 -50.72 -11.14
C ASP A 241 -3.74 -49.87 -10.38
N LEU A 242 -4.04 -48.58 -10.27
CA LEU A 242 -3.20 -47.56 -9.66
C LEU A 242 -4.08 -46.65 -8.81
N ALA A 243 -3.48 -46.05 -7.78
CA ALA A 243 -4.14 -45.02 -6.98
C ALA A 243 -4.59 -43.84 -7.87
N ASP A 244 -5.73 -43.23 -7.54
CA ASP A 244 -6.31 -42.15 -8.35
C ASP A 244 -5.40 -40.95 -8.52
N GLU A 245 -4.56 -40.66 -7.54
CA GLU A 245 -3.56 -39.59 -7.61
C GLU A 245 -2.53 -39.82 -8.71
N VAL A 246 -2.18 -41.08 -8.98
CA VAL A 246 -1.25 -41.47 -10.05
C VAL A 246 -1.98 -41.55 -11.39
N ARG A 247 -3.22 -42.04 -11.41
CA ARG A 247 -4.03 -42.12 -12.63
C ARG A 247 -4.39 -40.74 -13.19
N HIS A 248 -4.70 -39.82 -12.28
CA HIS A 248 -5.22 -38.48 -12.59
C HIS A 248 -4.43 -37.44 -11.78
N PRO A 249 -3.15 -37.19 -12.11
CA PRO A 249 -2.33 -36.25 -11.36
C PRO A 249 -2.89 -34.82 -11.43
N CYS A 250 -2.71 -34.07 -10.34
CA CYS A 250 -3.18 -32.69 -10.21
C CYS A 250 -2.39 -31.76 -11.14
N ILE A 251 -3.06 -30.97 -11.97
CA ILE A 251 -2.41 -30.05 -12.91
C ILE A 251 -1.91 -28.81 -12.17
N LEU A 252 -0.63 -28.49 -12.34
CA LEU A 252 0.00 -27.30 -11.76
C LEU A 252 0.61 -26.42 -12.86
N PRO A 253 0.60 -25.08 -12.67
CA PRO A 253 1.17 -24.14 -13.63
C PRO A 253 2.69 -24.28 -13.72
N LYS A 254 3.25 -23.77 -14.82
CA LYS A 254 4.70 -23.69 -15.03
C LYS A 254 5.34 -22.71 -14.04
N SER A 255 4.73 -21.54 -13.87
CA SER A 255 5.31 -20.40 -13.15
C SER A 255 4.47 -20.06 -11.93
N HIS A 256 4.84 -20.61 -10.77
CA HIS A 256 4.20 -20.27 -9.50
C HIS A 256 5.16 -20.57 -8.33
N HIS A 257 5.15 -19.72 -7.29
CA HIS A 257 6.06 -19.85 -6.15
C HIS A 257 5.92 -21.20 -5.43
N VAL A 258 4.69 -21.61 -5.14
CA VAL A 258 4.36 -22.92 -4.56
C VAL A 258 4.91 -24.09 -5.38
N VAL A 259 4.91 -24.00 -6.72
CA VAL A 259 5.47 -25.04 -7.59
C VAL A 259 6.99 -25.10 -7.44
N ASN A 260 7.67 -23.94 -7.31
CA ASN A 260 9.10 -23.90 -7.02
C ASN A 260 9.42 -24.57 -5.69
N LEU A 261 8.66 -24.26 -4.63
CA LEU A 261 8.82 -24.89 -3.31
C LEU A 261 8.65 -26.41 -3.37
N LEU A 262 7.66 -26.88 -4.14
CA LEU A 262 7.42 -28.32 -4.32
C LEU A 262 8.57 -29.01 -5.05
N ILE A 263 9.12 -28.39 -6.11
CA ILE A 263 10.28 -28.90 -6.84
C ILE A 263 11.52 -28.94 -5.94
N ASP A 264 11.78 -27.85 -5.21
CA ASP A 264 12.92 -27.77 -4.29
C ASP A 264 12.79 -28.81 -3.18
N HIS A 265 11.58 -29.02 -2.65
CA HIS A 265 11.31 -30.06 -1.67
C HIS A 265 11.59 -31.45 -2.21
N ALA A 266 11.06 -31.80 -3.39
CA ALA A 266 11.32 -33.10 -4.01
C ALA A 266 12.82 -33.32 -4.29
N HIS A 267 13.52 -32.27 -4.75
CA HIS A 267 14.96 -32.31 -4.97
C HIS A 267 15.76 -32.54 -3.68
N LEU A 268 15.43 -31.83 -2.60
CA LEU A 268 16.15 -31.91 -1.32
C LEU A 268 15.84 -33.20 -0.54
N GLN A 269 14.58 -33.63 -0.51
CA GLN A 269 14.17 -34.88 0.16
C GLN A 269 14.83 -36.12 -0.46
N ASN A 270 15.12 -36.06 -1.76
CA ASN A 270 15.77 -37.16 -2.50
C ASN A 270 17.26 -36.91 -2.71
N LEU A 271 17.92 -36.28 -1.72
CA LEU A 271 19.37 -36.09 -1.65
C LEU A 271 19.96 -35.46 -2.91
N HIS A 272 19.41 -34.31 -3.31
CA HIS A 272 19.84 -33.57 -4.49
C HIS A 272 19.69 -34.32 -5.82
N SER A 273 18.55 -35.01 -5.97
CA SER A 273 18.22 -35.79 -7.17
C SER A 273 18.34 -34.97 -8.46
N GLY A 274 18.85 -35.60 -9.52
CA GLY A 274 18.95 -34.98 -10.85
C GLY A 274 17.59 -34.71 -11.50
N VAL A 275 17.58 -33.96 -12.60
CA VAL A 275 16.35 -33.50 -13.28
C VAL A 275 15.37 -34.64 -13.58
N GLN A 276 15.86 -35.75 -14.13
CA GLN A 276 15.00 -36.87 -14.53
C GLN A 276 14.33 -37.54 -13.33
N LEU A 277 15.09 -37.80 -12.26
CA LEU A 277 14.57 -38.43 -11.06
C LEU A 277 13.55 -37.52 -10.35
N THR A 278 13.89 -36.24 -10.17
CA THR A 278 12.98 -35.25 -9.55
C THR A 278 11.68 -35.13 -10.34
N MET A 279 11.75 -35.09 -11.67
CA MET A 279 10.56 -35.09 -12.51
C MET A 279 9.71 -36.35 -12.34
N SER A 280 10.35 -37.53 -12.31
CA SER A 280 9.62 -38.80 -12.17
C SER A 280 8.91 -38.91 -10.83
N LEU A 281 9.53 -38.43 -9.75
CA LEU A 281 8.93 -38.43 -8.41
C LEU A 281 7.76 -37.45 -8.31
N LEU A 282 7.89 -36.27 -8.91
CA LEU A 282 6.80 -35.30 -8.98
C LEU A 282 5.63 -35.83 -9.82
N ALA A 283 5.91 -36.49 -10.94
CA ALA A 283 4.89 -37.02 -11.86
C ALA A 283 3.98 -38.10 -11.25
N GLN A 284 4.39 -38.73 -10.15
CA GLN A 284 3.56 -39.68 -9.41
C GLN A 284 2.37 -39.00 -8.69
N HIS A 285 2.44 -37.68 -8.45
CA HIS A 285 1.46 -36.97 -7.63
C HIS A 285 0.91 -35.72 -8.34
N VAL A 286 1.71 -35.06 -9.18
CA VAL A 286 1.39 -33.78 -9.83
C VAL A 286 1.84 -33.73 -11.28
N TRP A 287 1.09 -33.01 -12.10
CA TRP A 287 1.41 -32.73 -13.49
C TRP A 287 1.75 -31.25 -13.68
N ILE A 288 3.04 -30.92 -13.66
CA ILE A 288 3.50 -29.53 -13.85
C ILE A 288 3.62 -29.23 -15.35
N LEU A 289 2.95 -28.16 -15.81
CA LEU A 289 3.06 -27.71 -17.20
C LEU A 289 4.52 -27.36 -17.53
N SER A 290 5.06 -27.98 -18.59
CA SER A 290 6.47 -27.83 -18.98
C SER A 290 7.47 -28.19 -17.86
N ALA A 291 7.16 -29.23 -17.06
CA ALA A 291 7.94 -29.68 -15.90
C ALA A 291 9.46 -29.69 -16.13
N ARG A 292 9.95 -30.24 -17.25
CA ARG A 292 11.39 -30.35 -17.54
C ARG A 292 12.11 -29.01 -17.51
N SER A 293 11.48 -27.96 -18.04
CA SER A 293 12.07 -26.62 -18.09
C SER A 293 12.20 -26.04 -16.68
N VAL A 294 11.14 -26.14 -15.87
CA VAL A 294 11.10 -25.56 -14.51
C VAL A 294 12.02 -26.33 -13.57
N VAL A 295 11.95 -27.67 -13.58
CA VAL A 295 12.79 -28.53 -12.73
C VAL A 295 14.27 -28.33 -13.05
N ARG A 296 14.64 -28.27 -14.34
CA ARG A 296 16.03 -27.97 -14.75
C ARG A 296 16.49 -26.61 -14.24
N SER A 297 15.63 -25.59 -14.34
CA SER A 297 15.96 -24.24 -13.87
C SER A 297 16.16 -24.19 -12.36
N ARG A 298 15.28 -24.83 -11.57
CA ARG A 298 15.40 -24.89 -10.10
C ARG A 298 16.64 -25.64 -9.64
N ILE A 299 16.91 -26.81 -10.20
CA ILE A 299 18.10 -27.60 -9.85
C ILE A 299 19.38 -26.84 -10.21
N PHE A 300 19.40 -26.10 -11.32
CA PHE A 300 20.54 -25.26 -11.69
C PHE A 300 20.82 -24.15 -10.68
N GLN A 301 19.79 -23.65 -9.98
CA GLN A 301 19.92 -22.64 -8.93
C GLN A 301 20.32 -23.24 -7.56
N CYS A 302 20.41 -24.57 -7.43
CA CYS A 302 20.80 -25.22 -6.19
C CYS A 302 22.32 -25.07 -5.95
N LEU A 303 22.69 -24.34 -4.90
CA LEU A 303 24.10 -24.09 -4.52
C LEU A 303 24.87 -25.38 -4.22
N THR A 304 24.26 -26.36 -3.55
CA THR A 304 24.92 -27.65 -3.25
C THR A 304 25.27 -28.39 -4.53
N CYS A 305 24.31 -28.55 -5.46
CA CYS A 305 24.55 -29.17 -6.75
C CYS A 305 25.58 -28.41 -7.60
N PHE A 306 25.56 -27.08 -7.55
CA PHE A 306 26.55 -26.25 -8.23
C PHE A 306 27.96 -26.53 -7.71
N LYS A 307 28.16 -26.52 -6.38
CA LYS A 307 29.45 -26.80 -5.74
C LYS A 307 29.95 -28.22 -6.01
N GLN A 308 29.05 -29.21 -6.07
CA GLN A 308 29.38 -30.61 -6.31
C GLN A 308 29.59 -30.96 -7.79
N ARG A 309 29.30 -30.04 -8.72
CA ARG A 309 29.49 -30.25 -10.16
C ARG A 309 30.31 -29.11 -10.77
N PRO A 310 31.56 -28.92 -10.32
CA PRO A 310 32.44 -27.93 -10.94
C PRO A 310 32.66 -28.29 -12.40
N LYS A 311 32.56 -27.30 -13.29
CA LYS A 311 33.04 -27.45 -14.67
C LYS A 311 34.56 -27.33 -14.63
N LEU A 312 35.25 -28.43 -14.93
CA LEU A 312 36.69 -28.40 -15.10
C LEU A 312 37.00 -27.61 -16.37
N SER A 313 37.63 -26.45 -16.23
CA SER A 313 38.38 -25.84 -17.32
C SER A 313 39.74 -26.53 -17.34
N PHE A 314 39.96 -27.40 -18.32
CA PHE A 314 41.30 -27.91 -18.54
C PHE A 314 42.16 -26.72 -19.01
N PRO A 315 43.25 -26.38 -18.30
CA PRO A 315 44.16 -25.38 -18.82
C PRO A 315 44.69 -25.87 -20.17
N LEU A 316 44.86 -24.95 -21.11
CA LEU A 316 45.58 -25.26 -22.34
C LEU A 316 47.00 -25.69 -21.92
N MET A 317 47.49 -26.84 -22.42
CA MET A 317 48.88 -27.23 -22.16
C MET A 317 49.77 -26.12 -22.71
N GLY A 318 50.58 -25.51 -21.84
CA GLY A 318 51.55 -24.51 -22.26
C GLY A 318 52.61 -25.13 -23.16
N ASP A 319 53.13 -24.36 -24.10
CA ASP A 319 54.24 -24.79 -24.93
C ASP A 319 55.45 -25.13 -24.07
N LEU A 320 56.11 -26.25 -24.38
CA LEU A 320 57.33 -26.65 -23.67
C LEU A 320 58.43 -25.62 -23.95
N PRO A 321 59.15 -25.14 -22.92
CA PRO A 321 60.26 -24.22 -23.13
C PRO A 321 61.34 -24.89 -23.97
N LYS A 322 62.06 -24.12 -24.79
CA LYS A 322 63.12 -24.62 -25.67
C LYS A 322 64.12 -25.53 -24.95
N ALA A 323 64.46 -25.21 -23.69
CA ALA A 323 65.36 -26.01 -22.86
C ALA A 323 64.92 -27.47 -22.65
N ARG A 324 63.63 -27.80 -22.79
CA ARG A 324 63.11 -29.18 -22.67
C ARG A 324 63.10 -29.96 -23.98
N ILE A 325 63.14 -29.29 -25.14
CA ILE A 325 62.94 -29.90 -26.46
C ILE A 325 64.13 -29.74 -27.41
N THR A 326 65.05 -28.82 -27.09
CA THR A 326 66.26 -28.58 -27.88
C THR A 326 67.44 -29.32 -27.24
N PRO A 327 68.15 -30.20 -27.98
CA PRO A 327 69.36 -30.84 -27.48
C PRO A 327 70.39 -29.81 -27.02
N ALA A 328 70.93 -30.00 -25.81
CA ALA A 328 71.89 -29.10 -25.19
C ALA A 328 72.99 -29.89 -24.47
N ARG A 329 74.10 -29.22 -24.15
CA ARG A 329 75.17 -29.81 -23.33
C ARG A 329 74.65 -30.07 -21.90
N PRO A 330 75.14 -31.12 -21.22
CA PRO A 330 74.81 -31.35 -19.81
C PRO A 330 75.05 -30.11 -18.95
N PHE A 331 74.17 -29.86 -17.96
CA PHE A 331 74.20 -28.71 -17.03
C PHE A 331 73.95 -27.31 -17.64
N LEU A 332 73.63 -27.21 -18.94
CA LEU A 332 73.30 -25.91 -19.56
C LEU A 332 72.00 -25.29 -19.02
N SER A 333 71.04 -26.13 -18.61
CA SER A 333 69.80 -25.69 -17.96
C SER A 333 69.56 -26.61 -16.76
N THR A 334 69.44 -26.02 -15.57
CA THR A 334 69.22 -26.75 -14.32
C THR A 334 67.90 -26.28 -13.72
N GLY A 335 66.98 -27.22 -13.47
CA GLY A 335 65.77 -26.96 -12.71
C GLY A 335 66.04 -27.24 -11.24
N ILE A 336 65.68 -26.31 -10.36
CA ILE A 336 65.71 -26.49 -8.91
C ILE A 336 64.26 -26.34 -8.44
N ASP A 337 63.81 -27.27 -7.60
CA ASP A 337 62.53 -27.20 -6.88
C ASP A 337 62.83 -27.29 -5.38
N TYR A 338 62.00 -26.67 -4.54
CA TYR A 338 62.26 -26.55 -3.09
C TYR A 338 61.51 -27.57 -2.25
#